data_AF-A0A928CBG6-F1
#
_entry.id   AF-A0A928CBG6-F1
#
_cell.length_a   1.000
_cell.length_b   1.000
_cell.length_c   1.000
_cell.angle_alpha   90.00
_cell.angle_beta   90.00
_cell.angle_gamma   90.00
#
_symmetry.space_group_name_H-M   'P 1'
#
loop_
_entity.id
_entity.type
_entity.pdbx_description
1 polymer ?
#
loop_
_entity_poly.entity_id
_entity_poly.type
_entity_poly.pdbx_seq_one_letter_code
_entity_poly.pdbx_strand_id
1 'polypeptide(L)'
;MLFFFIHLRIPKLLPMERNKYDVFISYSRKDYKDKNGNVISGNVVSKIKDALDEAGISFWFDENGIHHGDDFGEKIVDNIEDSEIFIFLSTLNSNSSKWTRKEISVAHELDKTIIPVRIDNSKYDRAVMFKISDLDYLDYEKNPEEGVKNLVKTVKHYLEEKQKQERIKKEKEEELRKRELLKREIQEVESKIKELELKELEVEVFRKSVLLRVEKISDETQRKRLVEIVNENVFLNKAEIEAKNKIIIELKSTADELKEEIMKLHKEASSKIEDIKTKDQTILGLKEKVDKAEQEIVLLKSKLEKERQRKESETKAEQERLEREKNKKSNTINGHEYVDLGLPSGKKWATCNVGANKPEDYGDYYAWGEVRTKIEYTKNNSVTYGKKYNDIKGNPQYDVVRKNWGGTWRLPTKMELKELINECTWKWTKQHNVNGYNVTGPNGNSIFLPAAGDRYGTSLYGDGNYGFYWSSTPNDDYNDYNAYYLYFYNGGEYVYWNYYRGYGLTVRPITE
;
A
#
# COMPACT_ATOMS: atom_id res chain seq x y z
N MET A 1 41.48 -2.29 64.55
CA MET A 1 40.47 -2.96 63.69
C MET A 1 39.08 -2.44 64.08
N LEU A 2 38.75 -1.20 63.73
CA LEU A 2 37.42 -0.62 63.94
C LEU A 2 37.03 0.12 62.66
N PHE A 3 36.41 -0.59 61.72
CA PHE A 3 35.76 0.00 60.54
C PHE A 3 34.39 0.53 60.99
N PHE A 4 34.30 1.82 61.30
CA PHE A 4 33.00 2.49 61.48
C PHE A 4 32.45 2.83 60.09
N PHE A 5 31.66 1.92 59.51
CA PHE A 5 30.86 2.20 58.32
C PHE A 5 29.73 3.18 58.70
N ILE A 6 29.90 4.47 58.39
CA ILE A 6 28.79 5.43 58.39
C ILE A 6 27.99 5.19 57.10
N HIS A 7 27.04 4.26 57.12
CA HIS A 7 26.08 4.07 56.04
C HIS A 7 24.98 5.14 56.12
N LEU A 8 25.27 6.34 55.62
CA LEU A 8 24.22 7.32 55.32
C LEU A 8 23.49 6.86 54.05
N ARG A 9 22.26 6.36 54.23
CA ARG A 9 21.33 5.97 53.15
C ARG A 9 21.24 7.08 52.12
N ILE A 10 21.61 6.79 50.87
CA ILE A 10 21.45 7.65 49.71
C ILE A 10 19.95 7.95 49.53
N PRO A 11 19.48 9.20 49.64
CA PRO A 11 18.13 9.56 49.24
C PRO A 11 17.92 9.20 47.75
N LYS A 12 16.88 8.42 47.43
CA LYS A 12 16.50 8.16 46.03
C LYS A 12 16.24 9.50 45.32
N LEU A 13 16.82 9.68 44.13
CA LEU A 13 16.34 10.73 43.23
C LEU A 13 14.86 10.50 42.97
N LEU A 14 14.05 11.53 43.15
CA LEU A 14 12.70 11.55 42.59
C LEU A 14 12.86 11.43 41.06
N PRO A 15 12.15 10.51 40.39
CA PRO A 15 12.20 10.45 38.94
C PRO A 15 11.71 11.79 38.38
N MET A 16 12.46 12.39 37.45
CA MET A 16 11.87 13.43 36.60
C MET A 16 10.66 12.81 35.91
N GLU A 17 9.48 13.36 36.14
CA GLU A 17 8.26 12.90 35.50
C GLU A 17 8.43 13.00 33.99
N ARG A 18 8.07 11.91 33.29
CA ARG A 18 8.12 11.88 31.85
C ARG A 18 7.01 12.81 31.35
N ASN A 19 7.34 13.68 30.38
CA ASN A 19 6.35 14.46 29.66
C ASN A 19 5.21 13.54 29.18
N LYS A 20 3.98 13.99 29.36
CA LYS A 20 2.78 13.21 29.07
C LYS A 20 2.62 12.93 27.58
N TYR A 21 3.11 13.82 26.73
CA TYR A 21 3.07 13.70 25.28
C TYR A 21 4.45 13.93 24.67
N ASP A 22 4.74 13.27 23.57
CA ASP A 22 5.96 13.54 22.79
C ASP A 22 5.82 14.84 21.99
N VAL A 23 4.61 15.19 21.57
CA VAL A 23 4.37 16.31 20.65
C VAL A 23 3.12 17.12 21.02
N PHE A 24 3.22 18.45 20.99
CA PHE A 24 2.10 19.36 20.91
C PHE A 24 1.88 19.81 19.46
N ILE A 25 0.66 19.73 18.94
CA ILE A 25 0.33 20.18 17.58
C ILE A 25 -0.47 21.49 17.64
N SER A 26 0.18 22.59 17.25
CA SER A 26 -0.45 23.90 17.09
C SER A 26 -0.95 24.09 15.66
N TYR A 27 -2.23 24.39 15.52
CA TYR A 27 -2.92 24.54 14.24
C TYR A 27 -4.16 25.44 14.38
N SER A 28 -4.71 25.89 13.25
CA SER A 28 -6.00 26.58 13.24
C SER A 28 -7.14 25.59 13.04
N ARG A 29 -8.17 25.68 13.88
CA ARG A 29 -9.37 24.84 13.75
C ARG A 29 -10.04 24.92 12.38
N LYS A 30 -9.88 26.04 11.67
CA LYS A 30 -10.37 26.24 10.31
C LYS A 30 -9.73 25.29 9.28
N ASP A 31 -8.58 24.71 9.61
CA ASP A 31 -7.87 23.73 8.79
C ASP A 31 -8.26 22.29 9.12
N TYR A 32 -9.02 22.07 10.19
CA TYR A 32 -9.43 20.75 10.67
C TYR A 32 -10.93 20.52 10.61
N LYS A 33 -11.74 21.53 10.95
CA LYS A 33 -13.20 21.46 10.99
C LYS A 33 -13.82 22.43 9.99
N ASP A 34 -14.91 21.98 9.35
CA ASP A 34 -15.73 22.82 8.50
C ASP A 34 -16.56 23.82 9.32
N LYS A 35 -17.31 24.69 8.64
CA LYS A 35 -18.20 25.69 9.27
C LYS A 35 -19.31 25.07 10.14
N ASN A 36 -19.60 23.79 9.99
CA ASN A 36 -20.60 23.05 10.76
C ASN A 36 -19.97 22.28 11.94
N GLY A 37 -18.65 22.34 12.11
CA GLY A 37 -17.91 21.65 13.16
C GLY A 37 -17.51 20.20 12.82
N ASN A 38 -17.74 19.74 11.58
CA ASN A 38 -17.35 18.40 11.14
C ASN A 38 -15.89 18.37 10.71
N VAL A 39 -15.18 17.27 10.99
CA VAL A 39 -13.81 17.09 10.51
C VAL A 39 -13.77 17.08 8.98
N ILE A 40 -12.90 17.91 8.40
CA ILE A 40 -12.74 18.03 6.95
C ILE A 40 -12.08 16.75 6.43
N SER A 41 -12.76 15.99 5.57
CA SER A 41 -12.20 14.75 5.02
C SER A 41 -10.87 14.99 4.30
N GLY A 42 -9.83 14.24 4.67
CA GLY A 42 -8.50 14.31 4.04
C GLY A 42 -7.64 15.53 4.41
N ASN A 43 -8.01 16.28 5.46
CA ASN A 43 -7.24 17.42 5.91
C ASN A 43 -5.82 17.03 6.40
N VAL A 44 -4.90 17.99 6.33
CA VAL A 44 -3.49 17.76 6.65
C VAL A 44 -3.25 17.42 8.12
N VAL A 45 -4.03 18.00 9.03
CA VAL A 45 -3.91 17.76 10.47
C VAL A 45 -4.16 16.28 10.77
N SER A 46 -5.19 15.69 10.15
CA SER A 46 -5.53 14.27 10.30
C SER A 46 -4.43 13.38 9.74
N LYS A 47 -3.89 13.68 8.55
CA LYS A 47 -2.77 12.93 7.97
C LYS A 47 -1.53 12.92 8.86
N ILE A 48 -1.22 14.05 9.49
CA ILE A 48 -0.08 14.17 10.41
C ILE A 48 -0.35 13.36 11.69
N LYS A 49 -1.55 13.46 12.27
CA LYS A 49 -1.95 12.66 13.43
C LYS A 49 -1.80 11.17 13.17
N ASP A 50 -2.42 10.70 12.08
CA ASP A 50 -2.43 9.27 11.73
C ASP A 50 -0.99 8.74 11.59
N ALA A 51 -0.10 9.53 10.96
CA ALA A 51 1.29 9.15 10.82
C ALA A 51 2.10 9.19 12.13
N LEU A 52 1.80 10.11 13.04
CA LEU A 52 2.41 10.12 14.38
C LEU A 52 1.93 8.91 15.21
N ASP A 53 0.63 8.61 15.18
CA ASP A 53 0.04 7.44 15.85
C ASP A 53 0.61 6.12 15.29
N GLU A 54 0.66 5.96 13.97
CA GLU A 54 1.27 4.80 13.31
C GLU A 54 2.76 4.64 13.67
N ALA A 55 3.44 5.77 13.92
CA ALA A 55 4.83 5.79 14.34
C ALA A 55 5.03 5.56 15.86
N GLY A 56 3.95 5.44 16.63
CA GLY A 56 3.96 5.27 18.09
C GLY A 56 4.34 6.53 18.86
N ILE A 57 4.17 7.71 18.27
CA ILE A 57 4.50 9.00 18.85
C ILE A 57 3.24 9.59 19.47
N SER A 58 3.26 9.78 20.79
CA SER A 58 2.13 10.37 21.50
C SER A 58 2.03 11.88 21.23
N PHE A 59 0.83 12.39 21.02
CA PHE A 59 0.64 13.82 20.77
C PHE A 59 -0.59 14.38 21.48
N TRP A 60 -0.57 15.70 21.66
CA TRP A 60 -1.69 16.50 22.11
C TRP A 60 -2.08 17.53 21.05
N PHE A 61 -3.40 17.72 20.88
CA PHE A 61 -3.97 18.79 20.07
C PHE A 61 -5.45 19.01 20.46
N ASP A 62 -6.00 20.20 20.22
CA ASP A 62 -7.37 20.55 20.66
C ASP A 62 -8.46 20.12 19.64
N GLU A 63 -8.99 18.90 19.79
CA GLU A 63 -10.11 18.42 18.97
C GLU A 63 -11.41 19.19 19.15
N ASN A 64 -11.69 19.68 20.37
CA ASN A 64 -13.03 20.12 20.75
C ASN A 64 -13.21 21.63 20.77
N GLY A 65 -12.14 22.40 20.56
CA GLY A 65 -12.22 23.85 20.40
C GLY A 65 -12.63 24.54 21.68
N ILE A 66 -11.86 24.28 22.74
CA ILE A 66 -12.17 24.75 24.08
C ILE A 66 -11.77 26.22 24.21
N HIS A 67 -12.70 27.15 23.97
CA HIS A 67 -12.41 28.59 24.07
C HIS A 67 -13.50 29.41 24.73
N HIS A 68 -13.78 29.19 26.02
CA HIS A 68 -14.47 30.20 26.85
C HIS A 68 -13.97 30.15 28.31
N GLY A 69 -13.07 31.07 28.71
CA GLY A 69 -12.66 31.33 30.11
C GLY A 69 -11.14 31.37 30.37
N ASP A 70 -10.73 31.96 31.51
CA ASP A 70 -9.33 32.10 31.95
C ASP A 70 -8.70 30.76 32.38
N ASP A 71 -9.47 29.84 33.00
CA ASP A 71 -9.04 28.48 33.42
C ASP A 71 -8.57 27.57 32.28
N PHE A 72 -8.80 27.94 31.02
CA PHE A 72 -8.45 27.13 29.85
C PHE A 72 -7.14 27.53 29.19
N GLY A 73 -6.70 28.77 29.40
CA GLY A 73 -5.35 29.20 29.00
C GLY A 73 -4.29 28.39 29.74
N GLU A 74 -4.51 28.16 31.04
CA GLU A 74 -3.65 27.33 31.89
C GLU A 74 -3.54 25.90 31.33
N LYS A 75 -4.66 25.25 31.01
CA LYS A 75 -4.62 23.88 30.43
C LYS A 75 -3.83 23.78 29.12
N ILE A 76 -3.91 24.78 28.24
CA ILE A 76 -3.12 24.76 27.01
C ILE A 76 -1.63 24.91 27.34
N VAL A 77 -1.29 25.81 28.27
CA VAL A 77 0.09 25.97 28.76
C VAL A 77 0.59 24.66 29.37
N ASP A 78 -0.20 24.02 30.25
CA ASP A 78 0.13 22.74 30.86
C ASP A 78 0.38 21.67 29.80
N ASN A 79 -0.46 21.58 28.75
CA ASN A 79 -0.25 20.59 27.69
C ASN A 79 0.97 20.91 26.80
N ILE A 80 1.34 22.18 26.62
CA ILE A 80 2.61 22.56 25.97
C ILE A 80 3.79 22.18 26.86
N GLU A 81 3.69 22.42 28.17
CA GLU A 81 4.71 22.06 29.15
C GLU A 81 4.90 20.54 29.22
N ASP A 82 3.81 19.78 29.26
CA ASP A 82 3.74 18.33 29.24
C ASP A 82 4.12 17.69 27.90
N SER A 83 4.36 18.50 26.87
CA SER A 83 4.79 18.04 25.54
C SER A 83 6.26 18.30 25.30
N GLU A 84 6.93 17.37 24.64
CA GLU A 84 8.36 17.53 24.37
C GLU A 84 8.66 18.48 23.21
N ILE A 85 8.02 18.23 22.08
CA ILE A 85 8.23 18.95 20.83
C ILE A 85 6.97 19.77 20.51
N PHE A 86 7.13 20.97 19.96
CA PHE A 86 6.04 21.83 19.51
C PHE A 86 6.00 21.88 17.99
N ILE A 87 5.02 21.23 17.37
CA ILE A 87 4.79 21.30 15.92
C ILE A 87 3.86 22.47 15.62
N PHE A 88 4.29 23.39 14.75
CA PHE A 88 3.45 24.47 14.25
C PHE A 88 3.03 24.22 12.80
N LEU A 89 1.74 23.97 12.56
CA LEU A 89 1.20 23.79 11.22
C LEU A 89 0.91 25.15 10.57
N SER A 90 1.85 25.61 9.74
CA SER A 90 1.80 26.89 9.04
C SER A 90 0.88 26.81 7.82
N THR A 91 -0.26 27.49 7.94
CA THR A 91 -1.32 27.65 6.93
C THR A 91 -1.79 29.10 6.92
N LEU A 92 -2.55 29.51 5.90
CA LEU A 92 -3.18 30.84 5.87
C LEU A 92 -3.96 31.16 7.16
N ASN A 93 -4.66 30.16 7.70
CA ASN A 93 -5.49 30.31 8.89
C ASN A 93 -4.67 30.31 10.19
N SER A 94 -3.64 29.47 10.31
CA SER A 94 -2.76 29.41 11.49
C SER A 94 -1.83 30.61 11.57
N ASN A 95 -1.35 31.09 10.43
CA ASN A 95 -0.39 32.20 10.31
C ASN A 95 -0.99 33.54 10.74
N SER A 96 -2.31 33.67 10.66
CA SER A 96 -3.06 34.86 11.08
C SER A 96 -3.80 34.70 12.41
N SER A 97 -3.75 33.51 13.03
CA SER A 97 -4.49 33.22 14.26
C SER A 97 -3.84 33.87 15.50
N LYS A 98 -4.68 34.47 16.36
CA LYS A 98 -4.24 34.98 17.66
C LYS A 98 -3.87 33.84 18.63
N TRP A 99 -4.48 32.67 18.47
CA TRP A 99 -4.30 31.53 19.37
C TRP A 99 -2.97 30.83 19.13
N THR A 100 -2.69 30.43 17.88
CA THR A 100 -1.41 29.82 17.50
C THR A 100 -0.23 30.73 17.86
N ARG A 101 -0.38 32.04 17.70
CA ARG A 101 0.62 33.03 18.15
C ARG A 101 0.89 32.94 19.66
N LYS A 102 -0.15 32.81 20.48
CA LYS A 102 0.01 32.66 21.94
C LYS A 102 0.69 31.34 22.27
N GLU A 103 0.27 30.24 21.63
CA GLU A 103 0.89 28.93 21.83
C GLU A 103 2.39 28.91 21.46
N ILE A 104 2.76 29.50 20.31
CA ILE A 104 4.17 29.68 19.91
C ILE A 104 4.92 30.53 20.94
N SER A 105 4.27 31.53 21.53
CA SER A 105 4.87 32.36 22.58
C SER A 105 5.23 31.53 23.80
N VAL A 106 4.29 30.71 24.27
CA VAL A 106 4.49 29.82 25.41
C VAL A 106 5.57 28.78 25.10
N ALA A 107 5.53 28.17 23.91
CA ALA A 107 6.54 27.20 23.49
C ALA A 107 7.96 27.81 23.48
N HIS A 108 8.09 29.06 23.02
CA HIS A 108 9.36 29.78 23.02
C HIS A 108 9.82 30.16 24.44
N GLU A 109 8.90 30.55 25.33
CA GLU A 109 9.22 30.85 26.74
C GLU A 109 9.66 29.61 27.52
N LEU A 110 9.11 28.46 27.18
CA LEU A 110 9.46 27.14 27.74
C LEU A 110 10.65 26.46 27.03
N ASP A 111 11.34 27.16 26.12
CA ASP A 111 12.48 26.66 25.34
C ASP A 111 12.19 25.30 24.65
N LYS A 112 10.98 25.14 24.13
CA LYS A 112 10.54 23.92 23.43
C LYS A 112 11.23 23.82 22.07
N THR A 113 11.45 22.58 21.62
CA THR A 113 11.86 22.34 20.23
C THR A 113 10.69 22.63 19.30
N ILE A 114 10.72 23.77 18.60
CA ILE A 114 9.67 24.18 17.67
C ILE A 114 9.99 23.67 16.26
N ILE A 115 9.04 22.95 15.65
CA ILE A 115 9.11 22.47 14.27
C ILE A 115 8.00 23.13 13.44
N PRO A 116 8.32 24.19 12.67
CA PRO A 116 7.38 24.74 11.69
C PRO A 116 7.18 23.78 10.52
N VAL A 117 5.93 23.47 10.19
CA VAL A 117 5.55 22.64 9.02
C VAL A 117 4.76 23.53 8.07
N ARG A 118 5.37 23.89 6.94
CA ARG A 118 4.75 24.76 5.94
C ARG A 118 3.83 23.96 5.03
N ILE A 119 2.52 24.17 5.21
CA ILE A 119 1.46 23.51 4.43
C ILE A 119 1.11 24.32 3.17
N ASP A 120 1.19 25.66 3.26
CA ASP A 120 0.97 26.58 2.14
C ASP A 120 1.98 27.74 2.14
N ASN A 121 2.04 28.48 1.04
CA ASN A 121 2.91 29.66 0.87
C ASN A 121 2.32 30.96 1.47
N SER A 122 1.36 30.88 2.40
CA SER A 122 0.80 32.07 3.02
C SER A 122 1.82 32.82 3.87
N LYS A 123 1.68 34.14 3.95
CA LYS A 123 2.57 34.98 4.76
C LYS A 123 2.23 34.88 6.24
N TYR A 124 3.26 34.81 7.07
CA TYR A 124 3.14 34.96 8.51
C TYR A 124 2.60 36.34 8.89
N ASP A 125 1.74 36.41 9.91
CA ASP A 125 1.56 37.65 10.65
C ASP A 125 2.90 38.10 11.25
N ARG A 126 3.12 39.42 11.37
CA ARG A 126 4.42 39.97 11.81
C ARG A 126 4.88 39.40 13.15
N ALA A 127 3.94 39.17 14.08
CA ALA A 127 4.26 38.65 15.40
C ALA A 127 4.65 37.16 15.38
N VAL A 128 4.08 36.37 14.46
CA VAL A 128 4.48 34.97 14.24
C VAL A 128 5.84 34.94 13.55
N MET A 129 6.01 35.73 12.48
CA MET A 129 7.27 35.83 11.73
C MET A 129 8.46 36.12 12.65
N PHE A 130 8.31 37.07 13.57
CA PHE A 130 9.36 37.44 14.51
C PHE A 130 9.82 36.29 15.42
N LYS A 131 8.96 35.30 15.69
CA LYS A 131 9.25 34.19 16.62
C LYS A 131 9.82 32.95 15.94
N ILE A 132 9.60 32.80 14.64
CA ILE A 132 9.96 31.57 13.90
C ILE A 132 10.83 31.85 12.66
N SER A 133 11.25 33.09 12.42
CA SER A 133 12.06 33.47 11.24
C SER A 133 13.39 32.75 11.17
N ASP A 134 13.95 32.44 12.33
CA ASP A 134 15.29 31.86 12.47
C ASP A 134 15.24 30.33 12.50
N LEU A 135 14.03 29.75 12.40
CA LEU A 135 13.80 28.31 12.39
C LEU A 135 13.69 27.80 10.95
N ASP A 136 14.36 26.69 10.68
CA ASP A 136 14.10 25.92 9.47
C ASP A 136 12.69 25.32 9.53
N TYR A 137 12.04 25.27 8.37
CA TYR A 137 10.69 24.71 8.24
C TYR A 137 10.72 23.43 7.40
N LEU A 138 9.79 22.53 7.70
CA LEU A 138 9.50 21.37 6.88
C LEU A 138 8.54 21.76 5.75
N ASP A 139 8.94 21.52 4.50
CA ASP A 139 8.15 21.87 3.31
C ASP A 139 7.18 20.73 2.95
N TYR A 140 5.94 20.83 3.43
CA TYR A 140 4.87 19.88 3.10
C TYR A 140 4.25 20.17 1.73
N GLU A 141 4.17 21.45 1.34
CA GLU A 141 3.50 21.91 0.12
C GLU A 141 4.09 21.28 -1.16
N LYS A 142 5.41 21.17 -1.26
CA LYS A 142 6.07 20.62 -2.45
C LYS A 142 5.89 19.11 -2.62
N ASN A 143 5.85 18.36 -1.52
CA ASN A 143 5.69 16.91 -1.56
C ASN A 143 4.98 16.42 -0.28
N PRO A 144 3.63 16.38 -0.28
CA PRO A 144 2.84 16.02 0.89
C PRO A 144 3.17 14.66 1.50
N GLU A 145 3.40 13.62 0.67
CA GLU A 145 3.70 12.26 1.17
C GLU A 145 5.08 12.20 1.84
N GLU A 146 6.08 12.79 1.21
CA GLU A 146 7.44 12.84 1.77
C GLU A 146 7.51 13.79 2.97
N GLY A 147 6.71 14.85 2.97
CA GLY A 147 6.63 15.83 4.05
C GLY A 147 6.20 15.20 5.38
N VAL A 148 5.18 14.33 5.38
CA VAL A 148 4.75 13.62 6.59
C VAL A 148 5.84 12.68 7.10
N LYS A 149 6.47 11.91 6.20
CA LYS A 149 7.55 10.98 6.57
C LYS A 149 8.75 11.72 7.18
N ASN A 150 9.14 12.84 6.56
CA ASN A 150 10.20 13.69 7.07
C ASN A 150 9.85 14.26 8.44
N LEU A 151 8.59 14.64 8.68
CA LEU A 151 8.16 15.15 9.97
C LEU A 151 8.32 14.09 11.06
N VAL A 152 7.81 12.88 10.82
CA VAL A 152 7.95 11.75 11.74
C VAL A 152 9.43 11.45 12.01
N LYS A 153 10.27 11.45 10.97
CA LYS A 153 11.72 11.22 11.11
C LYS A 153 12.39 12.30 11.96
N THR A 154 12.07 13.57 11.71
CA THR A 154 12.63 14.70 12.46
C THR A 154 12.19 14.66 13.93
N VAL A 155 10.91 14.39 14.20
CA VAL A 155 10.39 14.25 15.57
C VAL A 155 11.12 13.12 16.31
N LYS A 156 11.22 11.93 15.71
CA LYS A 156 11.96 10.80 16.31
C LYS A 156 13.40 11.17 16.64
N HIS A 157 14.08 11.84 15.73
CA HIS A 157 15.45 12.27 15.94
C HIS A 157 15.60 13.17 17.17
N TYR A 158 14.73 14.18 17.31
CA TYR A 158 14.76 15.08 18.47
C TYR A 158 14.44 14.38 19.78
N LEU A 159 13.42 13.50 19.81
CA LEU A 159 13.08 12.72 21.00
C LEU A 159 14.26 11.84 21.45
N GLU A 160 14.95 11.21 20.50
CA GLU A 160 16.11 10.37 20.78
C GLU A 160 17.31 11.16 21.32
N GLU A 161 17.63 12.30 20.71
CA GLU A 161 18.72 13.17 21.18
C GLU A 161 18.44 13.72 22.58
N LYS A 162 17.18 14.08 22.87
CA LYS A 162 16.83 14.52 24.23
C LYS A 162 16.99 13.41 25.26
N GLN A 163 16.45 12.21 24.98
CA GLN A 163 16.61 11.06 25.88
C GLN A 163 18.08 10.74 26.16
N LYS A 164 18.94 10.88 25.15
CA LYS A 164 20.39 10.73 25.29
C LYS A 164 20.98 11.82 26.19
N GLN A 165 20.64 13.08 25.98
CA GLN A 165 21.10 14.19 26.83
C GLN A 165 20.67 13.98 28.29
N GLU A 166 19.45 13.49 28.53
CA GLU A 166 18.96 13.16 29.86
C GLU A 166 19.73 12.00 30.52
N ARG A 167 20.06 10.93 29.77
CA ARG A 167 20.90 9.83 30.27
C ARG A 167 22.28 10.34 30.69
N ILE A 168 22.90 11.18 29.86
CA ILE A 168 24.22 11.78 30.16
C ILE A 168 24.12 12.71 31.37
N LYS A 169 23.07 13.53 31.45
CA LYS A 169 22.82 14.43 32.59
C LYS A 169 22.67 13.64 33.88
N LYS A 170 21.89 12.56 33.89
CA LYS A 170 21.72 11.68 35.07
C LYS A 170 23.03 11.08 35.55
N GLU A 171 23.88 10.57 34.64
CA GLU A 171 25.18 10.00 35.02
C GLU A 171 26.10 11.08 35.63
N LYS A 172 26.10 12.30 35.05
CA LYS A 172 26.88 13.43 35.58
C LYS A 172 26.38 13.90 36.94
N GLU A 173 25.06 13.98 37.13
CA GLU A 173 24.46 14.37 38.41
C GLU A 173 24.72 13.33 39.50
N GLU A 174 24.67 12.04 39.16
CA GLU A 174 25.02 10.96 40.09
C GLU A 174 26.51 10.99 40.49
N GLU A 175 27.42 11.22 39.53
CA GLU A 175 28.86 11.38 39.80
C GLU A 175 29.12 12.60 40.69
N LEU A 176 28.54 13.75 40.34
CA LEU A 176 28.71 14.99 41.09
C LEU A 176 28.26 14.82 42.53
N ARG A 177 27.09 14.21 42.73
CA ARG A 177 26.53 13.95 44.06
C ARG A 177 27.42 13.05 44.91
N LYS A 178 27.92 11.94 44.35
CA LYS A 178 28.85 11.05 45.07
C LYS A 178 30.16 11.76 45.40
N ARG A 179 30.69 12.52 44.45
CA ARG A 179 31.92 13.31 44.63
C ARG A 179 31.78 14.37 45.71
N GLU A 180 30.64 15.05 45.81
CA GLU A 180 30.39 16.03 46.86
C GLU A 180 30.33 15.40 48.25
N LEU A 181 29.77 14.19 48.37
CA LEU A 181 29.76 13.44 49.63
C LEU A 181 31.18 13.08 50.09
N LEU A 182 31.97 12.47 49.20
CA LEU A 182 33.36 12.10 49.49
C LEU A 182 34.23 13.32 49.83
N LYS A 183 34.01 14.46 49.18
CA LYS A 183 34.71 15.71 49.52
C LYS A 183 34.41 16.18 50.95
N ARG A 184 33.18 16.01 51.44
CA ARG A 184 32.82 16.36 52.83
C ARG A 184 33.51 15.42 53.81
N GLU A 185 33.59 14.14 53.51
CA GLU A 185 34.30 13.15 54.34
C GLU A 185 35.80 13.47 54.42
N ILE A 186 36.45 13.79 53.29
CA ILE A 186 37.85 14.25 53.27
C ILE A 186 38.02 15.50 54.14
N GLN A 187 37.12 16.48 54.02
CA GLN A 187 37.19 17.71 54.81
C GLN A 187 37.09 17.43 56.32
N GLU A 188 36.26 16.47 56.73
CA GLU A 188 36.14 16.06 58.14
C GLU A 188 37.43 15.38 58.64
N VAL A 189 38.01 14.49 57.83
CA VAL A 189 39.30 13.83 58.13
C VAL A 189 40.43 14.85 58.24
N GLU A 190 40.54 15.77 57.28
CA GLU A 190 41.54 16.84 57.29
C GLU A 190 41.38 17.78 58.48
N SER A 191 40.15 18.07 58.91
CA SER A 191 39.88 18.85 60.12
C SER A 191 40.35 18.13 61.38
N LYS A 192 40.12 16.82 61.49
CA LYS A 192 40.60 16.00 62.62
C LYS A 192 42.12 15.95 62.66
N ILE A 193 42.79 15.84 61.51
CA ILE A 193 44.26 15.89 61.42
C ILE A 193 44.76 17.24 61.96
N LYS A 194 44.21 18.36 61.48
CA LYS A 194 44.60 19.70 61.95
C LYS A 194 44.40 19.89 63.45
N GLU A 195 43.30 19.37 64.00
CA GLU A 195 43.03 19.44 65.45
C GLU A 195 44.08 18.68 66.26
N LEU A 196 44.47 17.49 65.80
CA LEU A 196 45.50 16.68 66.45
C LEU A 196 46.89 17.32 66.36
N GLU A 197 47.27 17.86 65.20
CA GLU A 197 48.53 18.57 64.98
C GLU A 197 48.60 19.87 65.84
N LEU A 198 47.49 20.59 65.98
CA LEU A 198 47.43 21.79 66.84
C LEU A 198 47.62 21.44 68.32
N LYS A 199 46.97 20.38 68.79
CA LYS A 199 47.13 19.89 70.18
C LYS A 199 48.57 19.47 70.48
N GLU A 200 49.29 18.91 69.51
CA GLU A 200 50.72 18.60 69.65
C GLU A 200 51.56 19.88 69.81
N LEU A 201 51.30 20.90 69.00
CA LEU A 201 51.99 22.18 69.06
C LEU A 201 51.74 22.93 70.37
N GLU A 202 50.51 22.91 70.90
CA GLU A 202 50.15 23.51 72.20
C GLU A 202 50.97 22.90 73.35
N VAL A 203 51.13 21.57 73.36
CA VAL A 203 51.94 20.86 74.35
C VAL A 203 53.41 21.27 74.24
N GLU A 204 53.96 21.39 73.03
CA GLU A 204 55.35 21.79 72.82
C GLU A 204 55.60 23.26 73.23
N VAL A 205 54.67 24.16 72.92
CA VAL A 205 54.72 25.57 73.34
C VAL A 205 54.69 25.68 74.86
N PHE A 206 53.76 24.96 75.51
CA PHE A 206 53.68 24.93 76.97
C PHE A 206 55.01 24.45 77.58
N ARG A 207 55.57 23.36 77.06
CA ARG A 207 56.87 22.83 77.49
C ARG A 207 58.00 23.86 77.39
N LYS A 208 58.18 24.50 76.23
CA LYS A 208 59.22 25.53 76.03
C LYS A 208 59.03 26.69 77.00
N SER A 209 57.78 27.09 77.27
CA SER A 209 57.47 28.17 78.21
C SER A 209 57.87 27.83 79.66
N VAL A 210 57.68 26.58 80.09
CA VAL A 210 58.07 26.11 81.43
C VAL A 210 59.60 26.06 81.56
N LEU A 211 60.29 25.51 80.55
CA LEU A 211 61.76 25.46 80.53
C LEU A 211 62.39 26.86 80.64
N LEU A 212 61.90 27.82 79.87
CA LEU A 212 62.34 29.22 79.93
C LEU A 212 62.16 29.87 81.31
N ARG A 213 61.13 29.46 82.07
CA ARG A 213 60.91 29.94 83.45
C ARG A 213 61.87 29.26 84.42
N VAL A 214 62.13 27.97 84.24
CA VAL A 214 63.08 27.19 85.05
C VAL A 214 64.51 27.69 84.87
N GLU A 215 64.92 28.09 83.67
CA GLU A 215 66.25 28.64 83.39
C GLU A 215 66.55 29.95 84.16
N LYS A 216 65.51 30.72 84.48
CA LYS A 216 65.63 31.98 85.25
C LYS A 216 65.83 31.77 86.75
N ILE A 217 65.72 30.53 87.24
CA ILE A 217 65.95 30.21 88.66
C ILE A 217 67.45 30.30 88.95
N SER A 218 67.82 31.08 89.95
CA SER A 218 69.22 31.32 90.34
C SER A 218 69.85 30.11 91.05
N ASP A 219 69.07 29.37 91.84
CA ASP A 219 69.50 28.16 92.55
C ASP A 219 69.71 26.99 91.57
N GLU A 220 70.96 26.54 91.45
CA GLU A 220 71.33 25.52 90.48
C GLU A 220 70.78 24.12 90.82
N THR A 221 70.68 23.79 92.10
CA THR A 221 70.19 22.49 92.56
C THR A 221 68.69 22.38 92.34
N GLN A 222 67.94 23.43 92.68
CA GLN A 222 66.50 23.51 92.44
C GLN A 222 66.18 23.54 90.94
N ARG A 223 66.96 24.29 90.15
CA ARG A 223 66.84 24.34 88.68
C ARG A 223 67.04 22.96 88.05
N LYS A 224 68.11 22.22 88.40
CA LYS A 224 68.35 20.86 87.89
C LYS A 224 67.20 19.91 88.20
N ARG A 225 66.69 19.93 89.45
CA ARG A 225 65.59 19.07 89.89
C ARG A 225 64.28 19.37 89.15
N LEU A 226 63.98 20.65 88.89
CA LEU A 226 62.81 21.05 88.11
C LEU A 226 62.94 20.69 86.62
N VAL A 227 64.15 20.77 86.04
CA VAL A 227 64.40 20.28 84.68
C VAL A 227 64.18 18.78 84.58
N GLU A 228 64.60 17.99 85.58
CA GLU A 228 64.36 16.53 85.63
C GLU A 228 62.86 16.21 85.66
N ILE A 229 62.07 16.87 86.53
CA ILE A 229 60.61 16.67 86.60
C ILE A 229 59.92 17.03 85.28
N VAL A 230 60.36 18.11 84.62
CA VAL A 230 59.85 18.49 83.29
C VAL A 230 60.21 17.43 82.26
N ASN A 231 61.41 16.86 82.30
CA ASN A 231 61.85 15.80 81.39
C ASN A 231 61.18 14.45 81.64
N GLU A 232 60.85 14.09 82.88
CA GLU A 232 60.08 12.87 83.20
C GLU A 232 58.63 12.97 82.71
N ASN A 233 57.96 14.12 82.90
CA ASN A 233 56.64 14.37 82.34
C ASN A 233 56.65 14.35 80.80
N VAL A 234 57.76 14.75 80.16
CA VAL A 234 57.95 14.63 78.70
C VAL A 234 57.97 13.17 78.24
N PHE A 235 58.51 12.25 79.04
CA PHE A 235 58.55 10.82 78.69
C PHE A 235 57.15 10.21 78.65
N LEU A 236 56.28 10.57 79.60
CA LEU A 236 54.86 10.15 79.61
C LEU A 236 54.09 10.75 78.42
N ASN A 237 54.33 12.02 78.09
CA ASN A 237 53.74 12.66 76.91
C ASN A 237 54.27 12.07 75.59
N LYS A 238 55.48 11.50 75.55
CA LYS A 238 56.07 10.93 74.34
C LYS A 238 55.28 9.72 73.83
N ALA A 239 54.84 8.82 74.72
CA ALA A 239 54.01 7.68 74.34
C ALA A 239 52.64 8.12 73.79
N GLU A 240 52.06 9.18 74.36
CA GLU A 240 50.81 9.77 73.91
C GLU A 240 50.95 10.46 72.54
N ILE A 241 52.09 11.13 72.30
CA ILE A 241 52.47 11.73 71.01
C ILE A 241 52.70 10.64 69.96
N GLU A 242 53.39 9.54 70.29
CA GLU A 242 53.59 8.40 69.38
C GLU A 242 52.26 7.74 68.98
N ALA A 243 51.34 7.56 69.94
CA ALA A 243 49.99 7.06 69.66
C ALA A 243 49.18 8.00 68.75
N LYS A 244 49.25 9.33 68.97
CA LYS A 244 48.60 10.33 68.11
C LYS A 244 49.20 10.36 66.70
N ASN A 245 50.52 10.31 66.58
CA ASN A 245 51.20 10.27 65.28
C ASN A 245 50.81 9.04 64.47
N LYS A 246 50.62 7.88 65.13
CA LYS A 246 50.08 6.69 64.47
C LYS A 246 48.67 6.91 63.92
N ILE A 247 47.79 7.55 64.69
CA ILE A 247 46.43 7.90 64.25
C ILE A 247 46.48 8.90 63.07
N ILE A 248 47.35 9.90 63.11
CA ILE A 248 47.51 10.88 62.01
C ILE A 248 47.96 10.17 60.71
N ILE A 249 48.89 9.21 60.80
CA ILE A 249 49.33 8.42 59.64
C ILE A 249 48.16 7.61 59.07
N GLU A 250 47.38 6.94 59.92
CA GLU A 250 46.19 6.18 59.49
C GLU A 250 45.16 7.10 58.82
N LEU A 251 44.87 8.27 59.39
CA LEU A 251 43.95 9.26 58.82
C LEU A 251 44.44 9.83 57.48
N LYS A 252 45.74 10.08 57.34
CA LYS A 252 46.35 10.52 56.06
C LYS A 252 46.20 9.42 54.99
N SER A 253 46.44 8.16 55.35
CA SER A 253 46.19 7.02 54.47
C SER A 253 44.72 6.94 54.03
N THR A 254 43.77 7.10 54.95
CA THR A 254 42.33 7.12 54.62
C THR A 254 41.97 8.28 53.69
N ALA A 255 42.54 9.47 53.91
CA ALA A 255 42.30 10.61 53.03
C ALA A 255 42.83 10.37 51.60
N ASP A 256 43.96 9.68 51.46
CA ASP A 256 44.53 9.32 50.16
C ASP A 256 43.69 8.22 49.46
N GLU A 257 43.23 7.21 50.18
CA GLU A 257 42.28 6.20 49.68
C GLU A 257 40.98 6.84 49.15
N LEU A 258 40.40 7.78 49.90
CA LEU A 258 39.19 8.51 49.47
C LEU A 258 39.44 9.37 48.23
N LYS A 259 40.63 9.97 48.08
CA LYS A 259 41.01 10.73 46.88
C LYS A 259 41.15 9.81 45.66
N GLU A 260 41.73 8.62 45.83
CA GLU A 260 41.79 7.59 44.78
C GLU A 260 40.39 7.13 44.37
N GLU A 261 39.47 6.96 45.33
CA GLU A 261 38.08 6.58 45.05
C GLU A 261 37.35 7.65 44.21
N ILE A 262 37.55 8.95 44.51
CA ILE A 262 37.06 10.05 43.66
C ILE A 262 37.59 9.94 42.22
N MET A 263 38.90 9.66 42.05
CA MET A 263 39.49 9.51 40.71
C MET A 263 38.90 8.31 39.96
N LYS A 264 38.68 7.19 40.68
CA LYS A 264 38.08 5.97 40.11
C LYS A 264 36.64 6.22 39.67
N LEU A 265 35.82 6.85 40.51
CA LEU A 265 34.43 7.22 40.18
C LEU A 265 34.36 8.11 38.94
N HIS A 266 35.25 9.12 38.85
CA HIS A 266 35.31 10.01 37.69
C HIS A 266 35.67 9.25 36.41
N LYS A 267 36.63 8.33 36.48
CA LYS A 267 37.04 7.49 35.35
C LYS A 267 35.92 6.54 34.91
N GLU A 268 35.23 5.92 35.86
CA GLU A 268 34.09 5.03 35.58
C GLU A 268 32.92 5.78 34.92
N ALA A 269 32.55 6.95 35.45
CA ALA A 269 31.51 7.79 34.84
C ALA A 269 31.90 8.25 33.43
N SER A 270 33.16 8.67 33.24
CA SER A 270 33.69 9.05 31.93
C SER A 270 33.63 7.90 30.92
N SER A 271 34.00 6.69 31.34
CA SER A 271 33.92 5.48 30.52
C SER A 271 32.47 5.17 30.13
N LYS A 272 31.53 5.20 31.07
CA LYS A 272 30.11 4.96 30.77
C LYS A 272 29.51 6.00 29.83
N ILE A 273 29.87 7.27 29.98
CA ILE A 273 29.45 8.34 29.07
C ILE A 273 29.99 8.07 27.66
N GLU A 274 31.24 7.63 27.55
CA GLU A 274 31.82 7.26 26.26
C GLU A 274 31.15 6.00 25.65
N ASP A 275 30.82 5.01 26.47
CA ASP A 275 30.03 3.84 26.05
C ASP A 275 28.64 4.23 25.54
N ILE A 276 27.97 5.20 26.17
CA ILE A 276 26.68 5.73 25.69
C ILE A 276 26.87 6.39 24.32
N LYS A 277 27.88 7.24 24.15
CA LYS A 277 28.14 7.92 22.87
C LYS A 277 28.49 6.94 21.74
N THR A 278 29.34 5.95 22.01
CA THR A 278 29.77 4.96 21.02
C THR A 278 28.62 4.01 20.62
N LYS A 279 27.79 3.58 21.57
CA LYS A 279 26.57 2.82 21.28
C LYS A 279 25.60 3.62 20.43
N ASP A 280 25.40 4.90 20.73
CA ASP A 280 24.54 5.78 19.93
C ASP A 280 25.08 5.96 18.50
N GLN A 281 26.40 6.14 18.32
CA GLN A 281 27.02 6.17 16.98
C GLN A 281 26.81 4.85 16.22
N THR A 282 26.92 3.72 16.90
CA THR A 282 26.69 2.39 16.30
C THR A 282 25.23 2.23 15.88
N ILE A 283 24.29 2.63 16.74
CA ILE A 283 22.84 2.63 16.44
C ILE A 283 22.53 3.54 15.26
N LEU A 284 23.13 4.73 15.19
CA LEU A 284 22.98 5.64 14.06
C LEU A 284 23.44 4.98 12.75
N GLY A 285 24.62 4.36 12.76
CA GLY A 285 25.14 3.63 11.59
C GLY A 285 24.28 2.43 11.19
N LEU A 286 23.62 1.77 12.15
CA LEU A 286 22.65 0.69 11.86
C LEU A 286 21.35 1.25 11.27
N LYS A 287 20.82 2.36 11.81
CA LYS A 287 19.61 3.03 11.31
C LYS A 287 19.79 3.50 9.88
N GLU A 288 20.93 4.10 9.54
CA GLU A 288 21.23 4.48 8.15
C GLU A 288 21.25 3.29 7.19
N LYS A 289 21.69 2.11 7.65
CA LYS A 289 21.64 0.88 6.85
C LYS A 289 20.20 0.37 6.69
N VAL A 290 19.38 0.46 7.74
CA VAL A 290 17.96 0.10 7.70
C VAL A 290 17.20 1.03 6.74
N ASP A 291 17.37 2.35 6.85
CA ASP A 291 16.77 3.34 5.93
C ASP A 291 17.11 3.02 4.46
N LYS A 292 18.38 2.69 4.17
CA LYS A 292 18.81 2.29 2.82
C LYS A 292 18.11 1.01 2.34
N ALA A 293 18.01 0.00 3.21
CA ALA A 293 17.33 -1.24 2.88
C ALA A 293 15.83 -1.03 2.64
N GLU A 294 15.18 -0.17 3.43
CA GLU A 294 13.77 0.19 3.26
C GLU A 294 13.54 0.91 1.92
N GLN A 295 14.41 1.85 1.54
CA GLN A 295 14.36 2.52 0.23
C GLN A 295 14.51 1.51 -0.93
N GLU A 296 15.41 0.55 -0.79
CA GLU A 296 15.60 -0.51 -1.78
C GLU A 296 14.35 -1.41 -1.91
N ILE A 297 13.73 -1.76 -0.78
CA ILE A 297 12.47 -2.52 -0.75
C ILE A 297 11.35 -1.75 -1.47
N VAL A 298 11.23 -0.44 -1.25
CA VAL A 298 10.23 0.40 -1.94
C VAL A 298 10.47 0.38 -3.46
N LEU A 299 11.72 0.52 -3.90
CA LEU A 299 12.08 0.45 -5.31
C LEU A 299 11.76 -0.92 -5.93
N LEU A 300 12.08 -2.00 -5.22
CA LEU A 300 11.77 -3.37 -5.65
C LEU A 300 10.27 -3.62 -5.75
N LYS A 301 9.48 -3.13 -4.79
CA LYS A 301 8.01 -3.20 -4.85
C LYS A 301 7.45 -2.47 -6.08
N SER A 302 7.97 -1.28 -6.39
CA SER A 302 7.58 -0.54 -7.60
C SER A 302 7.91 -1.31 -8.88
N LYS A 303 9.10 -1.91 -8.97
CA LYS A 303 9.49 -2.76 -10.10
C LYS A 303 8.59 -3.99 -10.24
N LEU A 304 8.28 -4.65 -9.12
CA LEU A 304 7.39 -5.81 -9.10
C LEU A 304 5.99 -5.46 -9.62
N GLU A 305 5.44 -4.32 -9.21
CA GLU A 305 4.12 -3.86 -9.64
C GLU A 305 4.08 -3.56 -11.14
N LYS A 306 5.13 -2.90 -11.68
CA LYS A 306 5.25 -2.69 -13.13
C LYS A 306 5.32 -4.01 -13.90
N GLU A 307 6.03 -5.00 -13.38
CA GLU A 307 6.14 -6.31 -14.01
C GLU A 307 4.82 -7.09 -13.93
N ARG A 308 4.05 -6.95 -12.85
CA ARG A 308 2.68 -7.50 -12.73
C ARG A 308 1.75 -6.89 -13.76
N GLN A 309 1.70 -5.56 -13.85
CA GLN A 309 0.86 -4.85 -14.83
C GLN A 309 1.24 -5.22 -16.26
N ARG A 310 2.55 -5.35 -16.55
CA ARG A 310 3.04 -5.83 -17.82
C ARG A 310 2.52 -7.25 -18.13
N LYS A 311 2.68 -8.21 -17.22
CA LYS A 311 2.18 -9.59 -17.40
C LYS A 311 0.66 -9.66 -17.57
N GLU A 312 -0.08 -8.85 -16.83
CA GLU A 312 -1.53 -8.73 -16.98
C GLU A 312 -1.91 -8.20 -18.37
N SER A 313 -1.20 -7.18 -18.86
CA SER A 313 -1.40 -6.64 -20.20
C SER A 313 -1.06 -7.64 -21.31
N GLU A 314 0.04 -8.39 -21.16
CA GLU A 314 0.45 -9.45 -22.10
C GLU A 314 -0.59 -10.59 -22.12
N THR A 315 -1.12 -10.98 -20.95
CA THR A 315 -2.16 -12.01 -20.83
C THR A 315 -3.47 -11.57 -21.48
N LYS A 316 -3.88 -10.31 -21.27
CA LYS A 316 -5.09 -9.75 -21.88
C LYS A 316 -4.96 -9.65 -23.39
N ALA A 317 -3.80 -9.21 -23.90
CA ALA A 317 -3.53 -9.15 -25.33
C ALA A 317 -3.57 -10.54 -26.00
N GLU A 318 -3.05 -11.57 -25.34
CA GLU A 318 -3.11 -12.95 -25.85
C GLU A 318 -4.54 -13.51 -25.83
N GLN A 319 -5.33 -13.21 -24.79
CA GLN A 319 -6.75 -13.56 -24.75
C GLN A 319 -7.55 -12.89 -25.88
N GLU A 320 -7.34 -11.59 -26.11
CA GLU A 320 -7.98 -10.85 -27.21
C GLU A 320 -7.55 -11.39 -28.58
N ARG A 321 -6.29 -11.81 -28.74
CA ARG A 321 -5.80 -12.46 -29.97
C ARG A 321 -6.49 -13.80 -30.21
N LEU A 322 -6.56 -14.66 -29.19
CA LEU A 322 -7.24 -15.96 -29.26
C LEU A 322 -8.73 -15.79 -29.58
N GLU A 323 -9.38 -14.76 -29.03
CA GLU A 323 -10.78 -14.45 -29.29
C GLU A 323 -11.02 -13.89 -30.71
N ARG A 324 -10.09 -13.07 -31.24
CA ARG A 324 -10.09 -12.65 -32.65
C ARG A 324 -9.86 -13.83 -33.60
N GLU A 325 -8.98 -14.76 -33.27
CA GLU A 325 -8.75 -15.99 -34.05
C GLU A 325 -9.99 -16.92 -34.00
N LYS A 326 -10.73 -16.94 -32.90
CA LYS A 326 -12.04 -17.61 -32.78
C LYS A 326 -13.12 -16.94 -33.64
N ASN A 327 -13.21 -15.60 -33.60
CA ASN A 327 -14.22 -14.84 -34.34
C ASN A 327 -13.94 -14.78 -35.85
N LYS A 328 -12.69 -14.96 -36.29
CA LYS A 328 -12.35 -15.13 -37.71
C LYS A 328 -12.89 -16.44 -38.32
N LYS A 329 -13.47 -17.34 -37.50
CA LYS A 329 -14.05 -18.63 -37.91
C LYS A 329 -15.57 -18.74 -37.78
N SER A 330 -16.30 -17.70 -37.32
CA SER A 330 -17.78 -17.76 -37.26
C SER A 330 -18.41 -17.07 -38.47
N ASN A 331 -18.60 -17.83 -39.57
CA ASN A 331 -19.36 -17.37 -40.73
C ASN A 331 -20.87 -17.52 -40.46
N THR A 332 -21.45 -16.80 -39.50
CA THR A 332 -22.89 -16.92 -39.20
C THR A 332 -23.67 -15.63 -39.51
N ILE A 333 -24.86 -15.77 -40.11
CA ILE A 333 -25.86 -14.71 -40.28
C ILE A 333 -27.14 -15.17 -39.59
N ASN A 334 -27.65 -14.37 -38.64
CA ASN A 334 -28.82 -14.68 -37.83
C ASN A 334 -28.79 -16.08 -37.18
N GLY A 335 -27.63 -16.50 -36.69
CA GLY A 335 -27.43 -17.80 -36.04
C GLY A 335 -27.20 -18.98 -37.00
N HIS A 336 -27.16 -18.75 -38.31
CA HIS A 336 -26.96 -19.80 -39.32
C HIS A 336 -25.65 -19.64 -40.08
N GLU A 337 -24.89 -20.72 -40.21
CA GLU A 337 -23.61 -20.73 -40.91
C GLU A 337 -23.78 -20.59 -42.43
N TYR A 338 -22.87 -19.83 -43.05
CA TYR A 338 -22.83 -19.60 -44.49
C TYR A 338 -21.44 -19.85 -45.08
N VAL A 339 -21.42 -20.11 -46.39
CA VAL A 339 -20.25 -20.16 -47.24
C VAL A 339 -20.45 -19.18 -48.40
N ASP A 340 -19.46 -18.32 -48.61
CA ASP A 340 -19.37 -17.51 -49.82
C ASP A 340 -18.66 -18.36 -50.89
N LEU A 341 -19.40 -18.78 -51.92
CA LEU A 341 -18.88 -19.57 -53.04
C LEU A 341 -18.16 -18.72 -54.10
N GLY A 342 -18.13 -17.39 -53.95
CA GLY A 342 -17.50 -16.50 -54.93
C GLY A 342 -18.28 -16.42 -56.24
N LEU A 343 -19.61 -16.62 -56.18
CA LEU A 343 -20.49 -16.49 -57.34
C LEU A 343 -20.63 -15.03 -57.77
N PRO A 344 -20.81 -14.74 -59.07
CA PRO A 344 -21.01 -13.38 -59.58
C PRO A 344 -22.11 -12.58 -58.87
N SER A 345 -23.20 -13.26 -58.46
CA SER A 345 -24.31 -12.66 -57.72
C SER A 345 -23.96 -12.18 -56.30
N GLY A 346 -22.80 -12.61 -55.75
CA GLY A 346 -22.37 -12.31 -54.39
C GLY A 346 -23.23 -12.94 -53.30
N LYS A 347 -24.13 -13.88 -53.64
CA LYS A 347 -25.02 -14.53 -52.67
C LYS A 347 -24.24 -15.54 -51.85
N LYS A 348 -24.48 -15.52 -50.53
CA LYS A 348 -23.92 -16.47 -49.59
C LYS A 348 -24.88 -17.64 -49.43
N TRP A 349 -24.34 -18.86 -49.44
CA TRP A 349 -25.11 -20.10 -49.36
C TRP A 349 -25.01 -20.68 -47.96
N ALA A 350 -26.12 -21.19 -47.42
CA ALA A 350 -26.09 -21.85 -46.11
C ALA A 350 -25.31 -23.17 -46.14
N THR A 351 -24.62 -23.49 -45.04
CA THR A 351 -23.91 -24.77 -44.90
C THR A 351 -24.86 -25.95 -44.77
N CYS A 352 -26.12 -25.73 -44.36
CA CYS A 352 -27.12 -26.77 -44.11
C CYS A 352 -28.47 -26.47 -44.79
N ASN A 353 -29.28 -27.51 -45.02
CA ASN A 353 -30.69 -27.37 -45.41
C ASN A 353 -31.53 -26.80 -44.25
N VAL A 354 -32.70 -26.25 -44.55
CA VAL A 354 -33.68 -25.91 -43.49
C VAL A 354 -34.08 -27.19 -42.74
N GLY A 355 -33.97 -27.16 -41.41
CA GLY A 355 -34.25 -28.31 -40.55
C GLY A 355 -33.04 -29.25 -40.33
N ALA A 356 -31.90 -28.99 -40.96
CA ALA A 356 -30.65 -29.72 -40.75
C ALA A 356 -29.72 -28.98 -39.79
N ASN A 357 -29.01 -29.73 -38.95
CA ASN A 357 -27.96 -29.18 -38.06
C ASN A 357 -26.55 -29.39 -38.62
N LYS A 358 -26.39 -30.28 -39.61
CA LYS A 358 -25.12 -30.57 -40.28
C LYS A 358 -25.28 -30.54 -41.80
N PRO A 359 -24.21 -30.25 -42.56
CA PRO A 359 -24.29 -30.15 -44.03
C PRO A 359 -24.81 -31.41 -44.73
N GLU A 360 -24.48 -32.59 -44.21
CA GLU A 360 -24.89 -33.89 -44.74
C GLU A 360 -26.31 -34.32 -44.34
N ASP A 361 -26.92 -33.72 -43.32
CA ASP A 361 -28.28 -34.06 -42.91
C ASP A 361 -29.27 -33.58 -43.99
N TYR A 362 -30.28 -34.38 -44.30
CA TYR A 362 -31.28 -34.04 -45.33
C TYR A 362 -32.08 -32.78 -44.98
N GLY A 363 -32.31 -32.55 -43.69
CA GLY A 363 -33.21 -31.53 -43.20
C GLY A 363 -34.67 -31.91 -43.41
N ASP A 364 -35.51 -30.90 -43.42
CA ASP A 364 -36.95 -31.06 -43.58
C ASP A 364 -37.39 -30.92 -45.03
N TYR A 365 -38.56 -31.46 -45.32
CA TYR A 365 -39.19 -31.40 -46.64
C TYR A 365 -40.39 -30.45 -46.58
N TYR A 366 -40.58 -29.67 -47.63
CA TYR A 366 -41.63 -28.67 -47.69
C TYR A 366 -42.36 -28.77 -49.02
N ALA A 367 -43.69 -28.62 -48.99
CA ALA A 367 -44.43 -28.34 -50.22
C ALA A 367 -44.16 -26.89 -50.64
N TRP A 368 -44.19 -26.62 -51.95
CA TRP A 368 -43.82 -25.32 -52.47
C TRP A 368 -44.77 -24.21 -51.99
N GLY A 369 -44.20 -23.14 -51.42
CA GLY A 369 -44.96 -22.05 -50.83
C GLY A 369 -45.54 -22.34 -49.44
N GLU A 370 -45.18 -23.47 -48.81
CA GLU A 370 -45.58 -23.83 -47.45
C GLU A 370 -44.41 -23.70 -46.47
N VAL A 371 -44.68 -23.13 -45.30
CA VAL A 371 -43.65 -22.81 -44.29
C VAL A 371 -43.61 -23.80 -43.12
N ARG A 372 -44.37 -24.89 -43.20
CA ARG A 372 -44.42 -25.97 -42.19
C ARG A 372 -44.37 -27.32 -42.89
N THR A 373 -43.81 -28.31 -42.21
CA THR A 373 -43.76 -29.70 -42.67
C THR A 373 -45.13 -30.36 -42.56
N LYS A 374 -45.32 -31.43 -43.33
CA LYS A 374 -46.53 -32.26 -43.34
C LYS A 374 -46.17 -33.73 -43.14
N ILE A 375 -47.15 -34.49 -42.64
CA ILE A 375 -47.06 -35.97 -42.53
C ILE A 375 -47.23 -36.61 -43.92
N GLU A 376 -48.04 -35.99 -44.79
CA GLU A 376 -48.33 -36.48 -46.13
C GLU A 376 -48.21 -35.35 -47.16
N TYR A 377 -47.59 -35.63 -48.31
CA TYR A 377 -47.36 -34.67 -49.40
C TYR A 377 -48.14 -35.09 -50.65
N THR A 378 -49.29 -34.46 -50.89
CA THR A 378 -50.11 -34.74 -52.07
C THR A 378 -50.55 -33.44 -52.74
N LYS A 379 -50.93 -33.53 -54.02
CA LYS A 379 -51.51 -32.37 -54.72
C LYS A 379 -52.78 -31.82 -54.03
N ASN A 380 -53.57 -32.70 -53.42
CA ASN A 380 -54.87 -32.33 -52.83
C ASN A 380 -54.71 -31.54 -51.52
N ASN A 381 -53.60 -31.72 -50.80
CA ASN A 381 -53.34 -31.01 -49.54
C ASN A 381 -52.34 -29.85 -49.69
N SER A 382 -51.96 -29.52 -50.92
CA SER A 382 -51.10 -28.39 -51.21
C SER A 382 -51.90 -27.10 -51.20
N VAL A 383 -51.42 -26.10 -50.45
CA VAL A 383 -52.13 -24.80 -50.38
C VAL A 383 -51.96 -23.97 -51.65
N THR A 384 -50.93 -24.26 -52.45
CA THR A 384 -50.52 -23.49 -53.64
C THR A 384 -50.81 -24.18 -54.97
N TYR A 385 -51.23 -25.45 -54.95
CA TYR A 385 -51.50 -26.22 -56.17
C TYR A 385 -52.70 -25.66 -56.95
N GLY A 386 -52.52 -25.44 -58.25
CA GLY A 386 -53.56 -24.92 -59.14
C GLY A 386 -53.88 -23.44 -58.93
N LYS A 387 -53.03 -22.71 -58.21
CA LYS A 387 -53.20 -21.27 -57.93
C LYS A 387 -52.03 -20.49 -58.53
N LYS A 388 -52.35 -19.32 -59.09
CA LYS A 388 -51.36 -18.42 -59.65
C LYS A 388 -50.63 -17.65 -58.56
N TYR A 389 -49.30 -17.65 -58.61
CA TYR A 389 -48.42 -16.92 -57.71
C TYR A 389 -47.33 -16.22 -58.53
N ASN A 390 -46.79 -15.13 -58.00
CA ASN A 390 -45.52 -14.59 -58.45
C ASN A 390 -44.37 -15.28 -57.68
N ASP A 391 -43.12 -14.92 -58.00
CA ASP A 391 -41.94 -15.38 -57.24
C ASP A 391 -42.12 -15.14 -55.74
N ILE A 392 -41.97 -16.20 -54.94
CA ILE A 392 -42.25 -16.18 -53.50
C ILE A 392 -41.04 -15.78 -52.65
N LYS A 393 -39.88 -15.48 -53.27
CA LYS A 393 -38.62 -15.23 -52.57
C LYS A 393 -38.76 -14.15 -51.49
N GLY A 394 -38.29 -14.46 -50.28
CA GLY A 394 -38.25 -13.52 -49.17
C GLY A 394 -39.63 -13.13 -48.61
N ASN A 395 -40.74 -13.70 -49.09
CA ASN A 395 -42.06 -13.44 -48.51
C ASN A 395 -42.30 -14.42 -47.35
N PRO A 396 -42.34 -13.99 -46.07
CA PRO A 396 -42.48 -14.87 -44.92
C PRO A 396 -43.81 -15.66 -44.87
N GLN A 397 -44.79 -15.35 -45.71
CA GLN A 397 -46.01 -16.14 -45.83
C GLN A 397 -45.80 -17.45 -46.62
N TYR A 398 -44.86 -17.46 -47.57
CA TYR A 398 -44.68 -18.54 -48.54
C TYR A 398 -43.24 -19.08 -48.58
N ASP A 399 -42.24 -18.28 -48.21
CA ASP A 399 -40.83 -18.65 -48.14
C ASP A 399 -40.50 -19.19 -46.75
N VAL A 400 -40.31 -20.51 -46.67
CA VAL A 400 -39.95 -21.21 -45.43
C VAL A 400 -38.65 -20.70 -44.82
N VAL A 401 -37.69 -20.31 -45.64
CA VAL A 401 -36.39 -19.82 -45.17
C VAL A 401 -36.57 -18.48 -44.48
N ARG A 402 -37.26 -17.52 -45.12
CA ARG A 402 -37.52 -16.22 -44.51
C ARG A 402 -38.35 -16.37 -43.23
N LYS A 403 -39.34 -17.26 -43.24
CA LYS A 403 -40.22 -17.48 -42.09
C LYS A 403 -39.48 -18.08 -40.88
N ASN A 404 -38.62 -19.08 -41.12
CA ASN A 404 -38.00 -19.87 -40.04
C ASN A 404 -36.63 -19.32 -39.63
N TRP A 405 -35.83 -18.83 -40.58
CA TRP A 405 -34.46 -18.35 -40.33
C TRP A 405 -34.36 -16.83 -40.25
N GLY A 406 -35.33 -16.07 -40.78
CA GLY A 406 -35.37 -14.61 -40.67
C GLY A 406 -34.17 -13.89 -41.31
N GLY A 407 -34.00 -12.61 -40.96
CA GLY A 407 -32.90 -11.79 -41.48
C GLY A 407 -32.93 -11.66 -43.02
N THR A 408 -31.77 -11.79 -43.64
CA THR A 408 -31.61 -11.73 -45.11
C THR A 408 -31.74 -13.09 -45.79
N TRP A 409 -32.03 -14.17 -45.05
CA TRP A 409 -32.14 -15.52 -45.62
C TRP A 409 -33.44 -15.70 -46.42
N ARG A 410 -33.35 -16.41 -47.56
CA ARG A 410 -34.49 -16.74 -48.43
C ARG A 410 -34.24 -17.98 -49.29
N LEU A 411 -35.30 -18.46 -49.96
CA LEU A 411 -35.20 -19.43 -51.06
C LEU A 411 -34.37 -18.86 -52.23
N PRO A 412 -33.59 -19.71 -52.93
CA PRO A 412 -32.96 -19.34 -54.19
C PRO A 412 -33.99 -19.27 -55.32
N THR A 413 -33.79 -18.34 -56.26
CA THR A 413 -34.58 -18.27 -57.50
C THR A 413 -34.10 -19.28 -58.53
N LYS A 414 -34.90 -19.52 -59.57
CA LYS A 414 -34.48 -20.32 -60.75
C LYS A 414 -33.15 -19.84 -61.34
N MET A 415 -32.93 -18.54 -61.40
CA MET A 415 -31.70 -17.97 -61.99
C MET A 415 -30.48 -18.20 -61.10
N GLU A 416 -30.63 -18.15 -59.78
CA GLU A 416 -29.55 -18.40 -58.82
C GLU A 416 -29.19 -19.90 -58.74
N LEU A 417 -30.18 -20.80 -58.90
CA LEU A 417 -29.88 -22.22 -59.08
C LEU A 417 -29.12 -22.49 -60.38
N LYS A 418 -29.46 -21.79 -61.48
CA LYS A 418 -28.72 -21.90 -62.74
C LYS A 418 -27.30 -21.35 -62.61
N GLU A 419 -27.11 -20.25 -61.91
CA GLU A 419 -25.78 -19.71 -61.61
C GLU A 419 -24.95 -20.73 -60.81
N LEU A 420 -25.52 -21.35 -59.78
CA LEU A 420 -24.85 -22.40 -59.01
C LEU A 420 -24.41 -23.58 -59.90
N ILE A 421 -25.22 -23.98 -60.88
CA ILE A 421 -24.84 -25.05 -61.83
C ILE A 421 -23.73 -24.58 -62.76
N ASN A 422 -23.84 -23.38 -63.33
CA ASN A 422 -22.95 -22.91 -64.39
C ASN A 422 -21.58 -22.47 -63.89
N GLU A 423 -21.52 -21.90 -62.68
CA GLU A 423 -20.31 -21.25 -62.15
C GLU A 423 -19.56 -22.13 -61.13
N CYS A 424 -20.16 -23.21 -60.62
CA CYS A 424 -19.50 -24.13 -59.69
C CYS A 424 -19.06 -25.44 -60.36
N THR A 425 -18.06 -26.07 -59.76
CA THR A 425 -17.67 -27.45 -60.07
C THR A 425 -18.41 -28.43 -59.15
N TRP A 426 -19.08 -29.40 -59.74
CA TRP A 426 -19.89 -30.40 -59.04
C TRP A 426 -19.16 -31.76 -59.03
N LYS A 427 -18.82 -32.27 -57.85
CA LYS A 427 -18.23 -33.61 -57.69
C LYS A 427 -19.10 -34.52 -56.82
N TRP A 428 -19.63 -35.60 -57.42
CA TRP A 428 -20.37 -36.61 -56.66
C TRP A 428 -19.45 -37.27 -55.64
N THR A 429 -19.88 -37.32 -54.39
CA THR A 429 -19.08 -37.82 -53.28
C THR A 429 -19.98 -38.36 -52.16
N LYS A 430 -19.33 -38.80 -51.08
CA LYS A 430 -19.97 -39.25 -49.86
C LYS A 430 -19.39 -38.49 -48.68
N GLN A 431 -20.24 -37.77 -47.95
CA GLN A 431 -19.86 -37.07 -46.71
C GLN A 431 -20.57 -37.76 -45.53
N HIS A 432 -19.81 -38.26 -44.56
CA HIS A 432 -20.33 -39.00 -43.39
C HIS A 432 -21.38 -40.07 -43.75
N ASN A 433 -21.11 -40.86 -44.78
CA ASN A 433 -21.99 -41.90 -45.32
C ASN A 433 -23.28 -41.44 -46.02
N VAL A 434 -23.46 -40.14 -46.24
CA VAL A 434 -24.54 -39.59 -47.07
C VAL A 434 -23.99 -39.28 -48.47
N ASN A 435 -24.66 -39.81 -49.51
CA ASN A 435 -24.31 -39.49 -50.89
C ASN A 435 -24.82 -38.09 -51.27
N GLY A 436 -24.08 -37.39 -52.12
CA GLY A 436 -24.47 -36.08 -52.62
C GLY A 436 -23.36 -35.42 -53.42
N TYR A 437 -23.53 -34.14 -53.70
CA TYR A 437 -22.52 -33.35 -54.41
C TYR A 437 -21.76 -32.45 -53.46
N ASN A 438 -20.42 -32.48 -53.57
CA ASN A 438 -19.60 -31.37 -53.11
C ASN A 438 -19.54 -30.34 -54.24
N VAL A 439 -20.11 -29.16 -53.99
CA VAL A 439 -20.23 -28.06 -54.95
C VAL A 439 -19.21 -27.01 -54.58
N THR A 440 -18.20 -26.83 -55.43
CA THR A 440 -17.09 -25.90 -55.20
C THR A 440 -17.22 -24.69 -56.13
N GLY A 441 -17.26 -23.49 -55.56
CA GLY A 441 -17.37 -22.25 -56.35
C GLY A 441 -16.03 -21.73 -56.87
N PRO A 442 -16.03 -20.66 -57.69
CA PRO A 442 -14.84 -20.12 -58.34
C PRO A 442 -13.73 -19.71 -57.37
N ASN A 443 -14.08 -19.35 -56.13
CA ASN A 443 -13.11 -18.98 -55.10
C ASN A 443 -12.52 -20.18 -54.34
N GLY A 444 -12.89 -21.41 -54.68
CA GLY A 444 -12.42 -22.64 -54.05
C GLY A 444 -13.17 -23.07 -52.78
N ASN A 445 -14.09 -22.24 -52.26
CA ASN A 445 -14.95 -22.65 -51.16
C ASN A 445 -16.02 -23.62 -51.66
N SER A 446 -16.53 -24.47 -50.76
CA SER A 446 -17.50 -25.50 -51.15
C SER A 446 -18.63 -25.68 -50.12
N ILE A 447 -19.76 -26.17 -50.61
CA ILE A 447 -20.89 -26.66 -49.83
C ILE A 447 -21.20 -28.10 -50.23
N PHE A 448 -21.78 -28.88 -49.31
CA PHE A 448 -22.28 -30.21 -49.60
C PHE A 448 -23.82 -30.17 -49.74
N LEU A 449 -24.31 -30.69 -50.86
CA LEU A 449 -25.74 -30.88 -51.12
C LEU A 449 -26.07 -32.38 -51.06
N PRO A 450 -26.71 -32.86 -49.99
CA PRO A 450 -27.07 -34.27 -49.88
C PRO A 450 -28.11 -34.66 -50.94
N ALA A 451 -27.99 -35.88 -51.47
CA ALA A 451 -29.00 -36.53 -52.29
C ALA A 451 -30.17 -36.98 -51.40
N ALA A 452 -30.98 -36.02 -50.95
CA ALA A 452 -32.02 -36.23 -49.95
C ALA A 452 -33.31 -36.87 -50.48
N GLY A 453 -33.44 -37.08 -51.79
CA GLY A 453 -34.69 -37.53 -52.39
C GLY A 453 -35.82 -36.51 -52.26
N ASP A 454 -37.05 -36.97 -52.48
CA ASP A 454 -38.28 -36.18 -52.36
C ASP A 454 -39.36 -36.97 -51.61
N ARG A 455 -40.43 -36.28 -51.19
CA ARG A 455 -41.58 -36.89 -50.52
C ARG A 455 -42.84 -36.80 -51.36
N TYR A 456 -43.50 -37.95 -51.50
CA TYR A 456 -44.84 -38.10 -52.07
C TYR A 456 -45.69 -39.04 -51.22
N GLY A 457 -46.91 -38.62 -50.90
CA GLY A 457 -47.69 -39.25 -49.86
C GLY A 457 -46.90 -39.22 -48.54
N THR A 458 -46.82 -40.35 -47.85
CA THR A 458 -45.99 -40.52 -46.64
C THR A 458 -44.58 -41.05 -46.94
N SER A 459 -44.29 -41.37 -48.19
CA SER A 459 -43.07 -42.08 -48.60
C SER A 459 -41.94 -41.12 -48.95
N LEU A 460 -40.70 -41.55 -48.67
CA LEU A 460 -39.47 -40.92 -49.12
C LEU A 460 -38.95 -41.70 -50.32
N TYR A 461 -38.66 -41.01 -51.43
CA TYR A 461 -38.20 -41.61 -52.66
C TYR A 461 -36.83 -41.08 -53.05
N GLY A 462 -35.96 -41.98 -53.50
CA GLY A 462 -34.73 -41.59 -54.16
C GLY A 462 -33.63 -41.05 -53.25
N ASP A 463 -33.77 -41.21 -51.93
CA ASP A 463 -32.74 -40.86 -50.97
C ASP A 463 -31.43 -41.62 -51.28
N GLY A 464 -30.31 -40.92 -51.10
CA GLY A 464 -28.98 -41.38 -51.47
C GLY A 464 -28.69 -41.43 -52.98
N ASN A 465 -29.67 -41.19 -53.85
CA ASN A 465 -29.54 -41.31 -55.31
C ASN A 465 -29.84 -40.00 -56.04
N TYR A 466 -30.79 -39.22 -55.54
CA TYR A 466 -31.28 -37.99 -56.17
C TYR A 466 -31.34 -36.82 -55.18
N GLY A 467 -31.02 -35.62 -55.65
CA GLY A 467 -31.22 -34.38 -54.88
C GLY A 467 -32.36 -33.57 -55.48
N PHE A 468 -33.30 -33.13 -54.64
CA PHE A 468 -34.42 -32.28 -55.04
C PHE A 468 -34.53 -31.06 -54.11
N TYR A 469 -34.40 -29.87 -54.69
CA TYR A 469 -34.32 -28.60 -53.95
C TYR A 469 -35.24 -27.55 -54.54
N TRP A 470 -36.17 -27.01 -53.75
CA TRP A 470 -37.07 -25.97 -54.26
C TRP A 470 -36.35 -24.68 -54.62
N SER A 471 -36.79 -24.07 -55.72
CA SER A 471 -36.60 -22.63 -55.96
C SER A 471 -37.84 -21.84 -55.51
N SER A 472 -37.70 -20.54 -55.34
CA SER A 472 -38.82 -19.62 -55.12
C SER A 472 -39.64 -19.29 -56.37
N THR A 473 -39.16 -19.70 -57.56
CA THR A 473 -39.74 -19.26 -58.83
C THR A 473 -40.86 -20.21 -59.26
N PRO A 474 -42.12 -19.75 -59.39
CA PRO A 474 -43.20 -20.56 -59.95
C PRO A 474 -42.97 -20.87 -61.43
N ASN A 475 -43.62 -21.93 -61.93
CA ASN A 475 -43.64 -22.22 -63.37
C ASN A 475 -44.75 -21.41 -64.05
N ASP A 476 -44.45 -20.19 -64.49
CA ASP A 476 -45.45 -19.33 -65.13
C ASP A 476 -45.68 -19.65 -66.62
N ASP A 477 -44.84 -20.52 -67.20
CA ASP A 477 -44.78 -20.74 -68.65
C ASP A 477 -45.79 -21.80 -69.15
N TYR A 478 -46.29 -22.68 -68.26
CA TYR A 478 -47.07 -23.85 -68.68
C TYR A 478 -48.31 -24.16 -67.82
N ASN A 479 -48.24 -24.03 -66.49
CA ASN A 479 -49.39 -24.31 -65.61
C ASN A 479 -49.20 -23.81 -64.16
N ASP A 480 -50.29 -23.66 -63.42
CA ASP A 480 -50.29 -23.26 -62.00
C ASP A 480 -50.03 -24.43 -61.01
N TYR A 481 -49.54 -25.58 -61.49
CA TYR A 481 -49.35 -26.81 -60.69
C TYR A 481 -47.90 -27.04 -60.26
N ASN A 482 -46.94 -26.44 -60.96
CA ASN A 482 -45.52 -26.72 -60.78
C ASN A 482 -44.69 -25.49 -60.38
N ALA A 483 -43.47 -25.73 -59.89
CA ALA A 483 -42.48 -24.70 -59.61
C ALA A 483 -41.09 -25.18 -60.04
N TYR A 484 -40.16 -24.24 -60.24
CA TYR A 484 -38.79 -24.60 -60.58
C TYR A 484 -38.06 -25.19 -59.38
N TYR A 485 -37.20 -26.17 -59.63
CA TYR A 485 -36.40 -26.84 -58.61
C TYR A 485 -35.07 -27.28 -59.20
N LEU A 486 -34.06 -27.41 -58.33
CA LEU A 486 -32.79 -28.05 -58.66
C LEU A 486 -32.95 -29.55 -58.47
N TYR A 487 -32.54 -30.29 -59.50
CA TYR A 487 -32.49 -31.73 -59.55
C TYR A 487 -31.08 -32.18 -59.87
N PHE A 488 -30.59 -33.20 -59.17
CA PHE A 488 -29.34 -33.85 -59.56
C PHE A 488 -29.35 -35.35 -59.26
N TYR A 489 -28.49 -36.08 -59.95
CA TYR A 489 -28.13 -37.48 -59.70
C TYR A 489 -26.66 -37.69 -60.03
N ASN A 490 -26.09 -38.86 -59.71
CA ASN A 490 -24.72 -39.17 -60.09
C ASN A 490 -24.58 -39.21 -61.63
N GLY A 491 -24.09 -38.11 -62.20
CA GLY A 491 -23.91 -37.94 -63.65
C GLY A 491 -24.66 -36.75 -64.27
N GLY A 492 -25.39 -35.95 -63.49
CA GLY A 492 -25.92 -34.68 -63.99
C GLY A 492 -26.71 -33.83 -63.00
N GLU A 493 -26.74 -32.53 -63.28
CA GLU A 493 -27.39 -31.48 -62.48
C GLU A 493 -28.21 -30.54 -63.40
N TYR A 494 -29.43 -30.23 -62.99
CA TYR A 494 -30.41 -29.55 -63.84
C TYR A 494 -31.35 -28.67 -63.01
N VAL A 495 -31.83 -27.58 -63.62
CA VAL A 495 -32.99 -26.83 -63.12
C VAL A 495 -34.21 -27.22 -63.94
N TYR A 496 -35.13 -27.98 -63.32
CA TYR A 496 -36.37 -28.46 -63.94
C TYR A 496 -37.59 -27.77 -63.34
N TRP A 497 -38.77 -28.06 -63.90
CA TRP A 497 -40.03 -27.43 -63.52
C TRP A 497 -41.22 -28.39 -63.53
N ASN A 498 -41.03 -29.68 -63.79
CA ASN A 498 -42.14 -30.65 -63.94
C ASN A 498 -42.59 -31.30 -62.63
N TYR A 499 -42.07 -30.88 -61.47
CA TYR A 499 -42.49 -31.39 -60.15
C TYR A 499 -43.68 -30.62 -59.59
N TYR A 500 -44.70 -31.33 -59.07
CA TYR A 500 -45.89 -30.69 -58.55
C TYR A 500 -45.60 -29.99 -57.21
N ARG A 501 -46.15 -28.79 -57.04
CA ARG A 501 -45.99 -27.96 -55.82
C ARG A 501 -46.38 -28.68 -54.51
N GLY A 502 -47.21 -29.73 -54.60
CA GLY A 502 -47.63 -30.51 -53.44
C GLY A 502 -46.63 -31.55 -52.93
N TYR A 503 -45.53 -31.79 -53.65
CA TYR A 503 -44.49 -32.74 -53.24
C TYR A 503 -43.54 -32.08 -52.24
N GLY A 504 -42.98 -32.88 -51.33
CA GLY A 504 -42.04 -32.39 -50.32
C GLY A 504 -40.61 -32.43 -50.86
N LEU A 505 -39.97 -31.27 -51.02
CA LEU A 505 -38.55 -31.18 -51.39
C LEU A 505 -37.78 -30.43 -50.32
N THR A 506 -36.47 -30.66 -50.29
CA THR A 506 -35.56 -29.95 -49.38
C THR A 506 -35.33 -28.51 -49.85
N VAL A 507 -34.77 -27.68 -48.96
CA VAL A 507 -34.49 -26.27 -49.23
C VAL A 507 -33.10 -25.92 -48.74
N ARG A 508 -32.28 -25.35 -49.63
CA ARG A 508 -30.96 -24.79 -49.32
C ARG A 508 -31.03 -23.26 -49.31
N PRO A 509 -30.96 -22.60 -48.13
CA PRO A 509 -31.04 -21.15 -48.01
C PRO A 509 -29.90 -20.38 -48.69
N ILE A 510 -30.21 -19.18 -49.17
CA ILE A 510 -29.23 -18.17 -49.59
C ILE A 510 -29.55 -16.80 -48.99
N THR A 511 -28.58 -15.89 -48.96
CA THR A 511 -28.79 -14.49 -48.55
C THR A 511 -29.38 -13.64 -49.68
N GLU A 512 -30.01 -12.52 -49.31
CA GLU A 512 -30.69 -11.61 -50.25
C GLU A 512 -29.87 -11.06 -51.39
#